data_AF-A0A9X3HZH4-F1
#
_entry.id   AF-A0A9X3HZH4-F1
#
_cell.length_a   1.000
_cell.length_b   1.000
_cell.length_c   1.000
_cell.angle_alpha   90.00
_cell.angle_beta   90.00
_cell.angle_gamma   90.00
#
_symmetry.space_group_name_H-M   'P 1'
#
loop_
_entity.id
_entity.type
_entity.pdbx_description
1 polymer ?
#
loop_
_entity_poly.entity_id
_entity_poly.type
_entity_poly.pdbx_seq_one_letter_code
_entity_poly.pdbx_strand_id
1 'polypeptide(L)'
;VKSADGTEHTITVTVNGTEDPSIISSYEPGSVTEDTAGVLTDSGDLDIADADSGEAQFDITRVEGQQNGNGESPLGSLTITADGQWRYQVDNSLTGVQEL
;
A
#
# COMPACT_ATOMS: atom_id res chain seq x y z
N VAL A 1 -33.75 27.57 14.38
CA VAL A 1 -34.23 28.96 14.26
C VAL A 1 -35.74 28.94 14.12
N LYS A 2 -36.48 29.72 14.91
CA LYS A 2 -37.92 29.92 14.73
C LYS A 2 -38.16 31.42 14.69
N SER A 3 -38.85 31.90 13.65
CA SER A 3 -39.35 33.27 13.61
C SER A 3 -40.40 33.45 14.71
N ALA A 4 -40.54 34.66 15.26
CA ALA A 4 -41.51 34.98 16.31
C ALA A 4 -42.98 34.73 15.89
N ASP A 5 -43.22 34.59 14.58
CA ASP A 5 -44.54 34.32 13.98
C ASP A 5 -44.79 32.84 13.65
N GLY A 6 -43.87 31.93 13.97
CA GLY A 6 -44.03 30.49 13.71
C GLY A 6 -43.66 30.04 12.30
N THR A 7 -43.16 30.93 11.44
CA THR A 7 -42.66 30.55 10.11
C THR A 7 -41.39 29.72 10.25
N GLU A 8 -41.37 28.54 9.62
CA GLU A 8 -40.18 27.68 9.57
C GLU A 8 -39.19 28.20 8.52
N HIS A 9 -37.93 28.27 8.91
CA HIS A 9 -36.82 28.59 8.03
C HIS A 9 -35.86 27.41 8.01
N THR A 10 -35.58 26.90 6.82
CA THR A 10 -34.55 25.88 6.62
C THR A 10 -33.19 26.58 6.57
N ILE A 11 -32.28 26.22 7.49
CA ILE A 11 -30.87 26.58 7.38
C ILE A 11 -30.15 25.38 6.77
N THR A 12 -29.64 25.57 5.56
CA THR A 12 -28.73 24.60 4.94
C THR A 12 -27.31 24.98 5.33
N VAL A 13 -26.63 24.09 6.06
CA VAL A 13 -25.19 24.19 6.33
C VAL A 13 -24.49 23.19 5.43
N THR A 14 -23.63 23.68 4.54
CA THR A 14 -22.73 22.82 3.75
C THR A 14 -21.42 22.67 4.49
N VAL A 15 -21.04 21.44 4.83
CA VAL A 15 -19.72 21.10 5.36
C VAL A 15 -18.93 20.49 4.21
N ASN A 16 -17.78 21.08 3.90
CA ASN A 16 -16.84 20.51 2.93
C ASN A 16 -15.71 19.85 3.73
N GLY A 17 -15.48 18.55 3.51
CA GLY A 17 -14.30 17.85 4.02
C GLY A 17 -13.03 18.27 3.29
N THR A 18 -11.88 17.91 3.85
CA THR A 18 -10.56 17.99 3.22
C THR A 18 -9.97 16.60 3.15
N GLU A 19 -9.14 16.33 2.15
CA GLU A 19 -8.35 15.09 2.07
C GLU A 19 -7.43 14.94 3.28
N ASP A 20 -7.50 13.78 3.95
CA ASP A 20 -6.58 13.35 4.99
C ASP A 20 -5.56 12.33 4.44
N PRO A 21 -4.29 12.36 4.88
CA PRO A 21 -3.30 11.41 4.39
C PRO A 21 -3.47 10.01 5.01
N SER A 22 -3.44 8.97 4.18
CA SER A 22 -3.33 7.59 4.64
C SER A 22 -2.05 7.33 5.46
N ILE A 23 -2.15 6.35 6.37
CA ILE A 23 -1.07 5.87 7.23
C ILE A 23 -0.88 4.37 6.97
N ILE A 24 0.32 3.98 6.56
CA ILE A 24 0.73 2.57 6.46
C ILE A 24 1.49 2.18 7.72
N SER A 25 1.13 1.05 8.33
CA SER A 25 1.80 0.50 9.51
C SER A 25 2.21 -0.96 9.29
N SER A 26 2.76 -1.60 10.33
CA SER A 26 3.18 -3.03 10.33
C SER A 26 4.17 -3.45 9.23
N TYR A 27 5.20 -2.65 8.94
CA TYR A 27 6.27 -3.07 8.04
C TYR A 27 7.31 -3.94 8.76
N GLU A 28 7.47 -5.18 8.31
CA GLU A 28 8.59 -6.05 8.66
C GLU A 28 9.42 -6.32 7.40
N PRO A 29 10.74 -6.05 7.41
CA PRO A 29 11.60 -6.37 6.27
C PRO A 29 11.66 -7.88 6.05
N GLY A 30 11.39 -8.28 4.82
CA GLY A 30 11.49 -9.66 4.35
C GLY A 30 12.90 -10.07 3.90
N SER A 31 13.14 -11.37 3.80
CA SER A 31 14.37 -11.92 3.22
C SER A 31 14.15 -13.29 2.59
N VAL A 32 14.94 -13.57 1.55
CA VAL A 32 15.05 -14.89 0.94
C VAL A 32 16.51 -15.32 0.90
N THR A 33 16.76 -16.63 0.85
CA THR A 33 18.11 -17.20 0.72
C THR A 33 18.17 -18.00 -0.57
N GLU A 34 19.22 -17.78 -1.36
CA GLU A 34 19.47 -18.54 -2.59
C GLU A 34 19.55 -20.04 -2.33
N ASP A 35 19.32 -20.82 -3.39
CA ASP A 35 19.46 -22.28 -3.41
C ASP A 35 18.54 -23.07 -2.47
N THR A 36 17.54 -22.38 -1.90
CA THR A 36 16.52 -23.02 -1.07
C THR A 36 15.33 -23.54 -1.88
N ALA A 37 15.04 -22.95 -3.06
CA ALA A 37 13.96 -23.33 -3.95
C ALA A 37 14.21 -22.84 -5.40
N GLY A 38 13.43 -23.33 -6.37
CA GLY A 38 13.51 -22.83 -7.76
C GLY A 38 12.98 -21.40 -7.93
N VAL A 39 11.97 -21.02 -7.14
CA VAL A 39 11.50 -19.64 -6.99
C VAL A 39 11.59 -19.31 -5.52
N LEU A 40 12.32 -18.26 -5.19
CA LEU A 40 12.43 -17.76 -3.82
C LEU A 40 11.26 -16.83 -3.57
N THR A 41 10.61 -16.97 -2.42
CA THR A 41 9.39 -16.24 -2.10
C THR A 41 9.41 -15.74 -0.66
N ASP A 42 8.89 -14.54 -0.47
CA ASP A 42 8.56 -14.01 0.85
C ASP A 42 7.20 -13.31 0.82
N SER A 43 6.52 -13.21 1.95
CA SER A 43 5.18 -12.63 2.03
C SER A 43 4.88 -12.11 3.43
N GLY A 44 3.97 -11.15 3.50
CA GLY A 44 3.47 -10.61 4.75
C GLY A 44 2.29 -9.68 4.53
N ASP A 45 1.99 -8.90 5.56
CA ASP A 45 0.83 -8.02 5.61
C ASP A 45 1.26 -6.58 5.94
N LEU A 46 0.67 -5.61 5.26
CA LEU A 46 0.74 -4.19 5.61
C LEU A 46 -0.64 -3.69 5.99
N ASP A 47 -0.72 -2.99 7.11
CA ASP A 47 -1.95 -2.34 7.54
C ASP A 47 -2.03 -0.92 6.96
N ILE A 48 -3.18 -0.55 6.41
CA ILE A 48 -3.46 0.82 5.95
C ILE A 48 -4.66 1.40 6.70
N ALA A 49 -4.53 2.64 7.14
CA ALA A 49 -5.62 3.41 7.75
C ALA A 49 -5.76 4.75 7.02
N ASP A 50 -7.01 5.17 6.81
CA ASP A 50 -7.35 6.47 6.26
C ASP A 50 -8.60 7.00 6.97
N ALA A 51 -8.65 8.31 7.23
CA ALA A 51 -9.81 8.96 7.85
C ALA A 51 -10.95 9.14 6.83
N ASP A 52 -10.62 9.19 5.55
CA ASP A 52 -11.57 9.30 4.46
C ASP A 52 -12.19 7.94 4.12
N SER A 53 -13.53 7.92 4.13
CA SER A 53 -14.30 6.68 4.03
C SER A 53 -14.08 5.99 2.68
N GLY A 54 -13.42 4.84 2.71
CA GLY A 54 -13.15 4.02 1.53
C GLY A 54 -11.77 4.24 0.93
N GLU A 55 -10.93 5.05 1.55
CA GLU A 55 -9.57 5.35 1.05
C GLU A 55 -8.47 4.53 1.75
N ALA A 56 -8.83 3.78 2.78
CA ALA A 56 -7.96 2.80 3.44
C ALA A 56 -7.75 1.54 2.57
N GLN A 57 -7.06 1.69 1.43
CA GLN A 57 -6.71 0.61 0.51
C GLN A 57 -5.46 0.92 -0.31
N PHE A 58 -4.71 -0.12 -0.67
CA PHE A 58 -3.54 0.02 -1.56
C PHE A 58 -3.94 0.08 -3.03
N ASP A 59 -3.30 0.98 -3.80
CA ASP A 59 -3.37 0.96 -5.25
C ASP A 59 -2.48 -0.15 -5.82
N ILE A 60 -3.10 -1.28 -6.14
CA ILE A 60 -2.44 -2.49 -6.66
C ILE A 60 -1.76 -2.28 -8.03
N THR A 61 -2.05 -1.17 -8.72
CA THR A 61 -1.45 -0.86 -10.03
C THR A 61 -0.15 -0.08 -9.91
N ARG A 62 0.18 0.42 -8.71
CA ARG A 62 1.33 1.28 -8.44
C ARG A 62 2.40 0.57 -7.61
N VAL A 63 2.76 -0.64 -8.02
CA VAL A 63 3.88 -1.38 -7.44
C VAL A 63 5.06 -1.31 -8.40
N GLU A 64 6.04 -0.47 -8.07
CA GLU A 64 7.21 -0.22 -8.90
C GLU A 64 8.49 -0.70 -8.21
N GLY A 65 9.38 -1.33 -8.98
CA GLY A 65 10.69 -1.74 -8.49
C GLY A 65 11.61 -0.54 -8.31
N GLN A 66 12.09 -0.31 -7.09
CA GLN A 66 13.04 0.76 -6.81
C GLN A 66 14.48 0.31 -7.10
N GLN A 67 15.25 1.14 -7.81
CA GLN A 67 16.69 0.89 -7.95
C GLN A 67 17.40 0.97 -6.60
N ASN A 68 18.42 0.13 -6.42
CA ASN A 68 19.30 0.21 -5.25
C ASN A 68 20.27 1.42 -5.37
N GLY A 69 21.12 1.62 -4.35
CA GLY A 69 22.09 2.73 -4.33
C GLY A 69 23.13 2.73 -5.47
N ASN A 70 23.25 1.61 -6.19
CA ASN A 70 24.15 1.45 -7.33
C ASN A 70 23.42 1.64 -8.68
N GLY A 71 22.11 1.92 -8.68
CA GLY A 71 21.30 2.05 -9.88
C GLY A 71 20.85 0.71 -10.48
N GLU A 72 20.97 -0.39 -9.76
CA GLU A 72 20.54 -1.71 -10.24
C GLU A 72 19.05 -1.88 -9.98
N SER A 73 18.32 -2.37 -10.97
CA SER A 73 16.90 -2.71 -10.84
C SER A 73 16.71 -3.98 -9.99
N PRO A 74 15.56 -4.13 -9.30
CA PRO A 74 15.26 -5.36 -8.57
C PRO A 74 15.26 -6.59 -9.49
N LEU A 75 15.80 -7.70 -8.98
CA LEU A 75 15.80 -8.99 -9.68
C LEU A 75 14.44 -9.69 -9.62
N GLY A 76 13.71 -9.48 -8.53
CA GLY A 76 12.37 -10.03 -8.31
C GLY A 76 11.26 -9.02 -8.56
N SER A 77 10.05 -9.46 -8.23
CA SER A 77 8.83 -8.66 -8.32
C SER A 77 8.05 -8.74 -7.01
N LEU A 78 7.35 -7.65 -6.69
CA LEU A 78 6.42 -7.58 -5.57
C LEU A 78 5.01 -7.37 -6.12
N THR A 79 4.04 -8.03 -5.51
CA THR A 79 2.60 -7.76 -5.70
C THR A 79 1.99 -7.48 -4.34
N ILE A 80 0.96 -6.63 -4.31
CA ILE A 80 0.18 -6.35 -3.10
C ILE A 80 -1.31 -6.39 -3.44
N THR A 81 -2.13 -6.85 -2.51
CA THR A 81 -3.59 -6.74 -2.60
C THR A 81 -4.07 -5.40 -2.04
N ALA A 82 -5.32 -5.02 -2.32
CA ALA A 82 -5.89 -3.77 -1.81
C ALA A 82 -5.94 -3.72 -0.27
N ASP A 83 -6.03 -4.89 0.38
CA ASP A 83 -6.02 -5.09 1.83
C ASP A 83 -4.61 -5.33 2.42
N GLY A 84 -3.55 -5.22 1.61
CA GLY A 84 -2.18 -5.15 2.12
C GLY A 84 -1.41 -6.47 2.21
N GLN A 85 -1.97 -7.58 1.75
CA GLN A 85 -1.22 -8.83 1.62
C GLN A 85 -0.22 -8.69 0.48
N TRP A 86 1.07 -8.76 0.79
CA TRP A 86 2.13 -8.65 -0.20
C TRP A 86 2.86 -9.98 -0.40
N ARG A 87 3.42 -10.14 -1.60
CA ARG A 87 4.25 -11.28 -1.98
C ARG A 87 5.40 -10.82 -2.85
N TYR A 88 6.61 -11.15 -2.43
CA TYR A 88 7.82 -11.02 -3.24
C TYR A 88 8.18 -12.37 -3.86
N GLN A 89 8.64 -12.35 -5.12
CA GLN A 89 9.13 -13.54 -5.81
C GLN A 89 10.35 -13.20 -6.68
N VAL A 90 11.33 -14.09 -6.67
CA VAL A 90 12.49 -14.03 -7.58
C VAL A 90 12.87 -15.44 -8.04
N ASP A 91 13.22 -15.56 -9.32
CA ASP A 91 13.70 -16.82 -9.90
C ASP A 91 15.13 -17.09 -9.42
N ASN A 92 15.36 -18.22 -8.76
CA ASN A 92 16.66 -18.57 -8.19
C ASN A 92 17.72 -18.85 -9.27
N SER A 93 17.31 -19.13 -10.50
CA SER A 93 18.23 -19.42 -11.61
C SER A 93 18.84 -18.18 -12.25
N LEU A 94 18.39 -16.97 -11.87
CA LEU A 94 18.96 -15.72 -12.38
C LEU A 94 20.42 -15.59 -11.93
N THR A 95 21.32 -15.30 -12.87
CA THR A 95 22.74 -15.07 -12.56
C THR A 95 22.93 -14.03 -11.47
N GLY A 96 22.16 -12.93 -11.51
CA GLY A 96 22.24 -11.89 -10.49
C GLY A 96 21.79 -12.33 -9.09
N VAL A 97 21.01 -13.41 -8.95
CA VAL A 97 20.68 -14.00 -7.64
C VAL A 97 21.87 -14.80 -7.11
N GLN A 98 22.53 -15.56 -7.99
CA GLN A 98 23.62 -16.48 -7.68
C GLN A 98 24.98 -15.80 -7.43
N GLU A 99 25.03 -14.48 -7.60
CA GLU A 99 26.22 -13.65 -7.41
C GLU A 99 26.14 -12.79 -6.11
N LEU A 100 25.11 -13.00 -5.27
CA LEU A 100 24.85 -12.24 -4.03
C LEU A 100 25.64 -12.72 -2.81
#